data_AF-A0AAV4MNT2-F1
#
_entry.id   AF-A0AAV4MNT2-F1
#
_cell.length_a   1.000
_cell.length_b   1.000
_cell.length_c   1.000
_cell.angle_alpha   90.00
_cell.angle_beta   90.00
_cell.angle_gamma   90.00
#
_symmetry.space_group_name_H-M   'P 1'
#
loop_
_entity.id
_entity.type
_entity.pdbx_description
1 polymer ?
#
loop_
_entity_poly.entity_id
_entity_poly.type
_entity_poly.pdbx_seq_one_letter_code
_entity_poly.pdbx_strand_id
1 'polypeptide(L)'
;MGLLPLEYTDCLTDTPHYRENLRAHEKELERTSQAIKGLIKEVKDLLAAAKVQRSLASTLMNFQLDCIGASQTDDEIVIAGSLKEFGRLLCVIEDERDRMLDRAEETLIVPIENFRKENIGRKKKFEKETAKFCQSLERHLNLSMKKSENHLLEADASLEMEQRHFFQASLEYASLLTKIQEKKKFEFVETILSFMVGLMTFYHQGYEVANEFKPFMTDLQRRLQRTRENFTATDNEAEQLKKRTLEKAQDPGILNKMYTRQGYLFLMEKKALGTTWTKHFCQYQKYQKKFSMMPYSQTVGKIINGETITVKECIGYSIIYINMELIVLFPILQIIH
;
A
#
# COMPACT_ATOMS: atom_id res chain seq x y z
N MET A 1 -34.66 24.63 -17.29
CA MET A 1 -35.90 24.88 -16.52
C MET A 1 -36.13 23.70 -15.58
N GLY A 2 -36.75 23.93 -14.42
CA GLY A 2 -37.13 22.86 -13.49
C GLY A 2 -38.29 22.00 -14.03
N LEU A 3 -38.60 20.91 -13.34
CA LEU A 3 -39.77 20.07 -13.64
C LEU A 3 -41.06 20.83 -13.29
N LEU A 4 -42.09 20.69 -14.12
CA LEU A 4 -43.40 21.27 -13.83
C LEU A 4 -44.07 20.49 -12.69
N PRO A 5 -44.86 21.14 -11.82
CA PRO A 5 -45.62 20.45 -10.79
C PRO A 5 -46.54 19.35 -11.36
N LEU A 6 -46.77 18.30 -10.57
CA LEU A 6 -47.77 17.27 -10.88
C LEU A 6 -49.07 17.63 -10.16
N GLU A 7 -49.96 18.34 -10.85
CA GLU A 7 -51.26 18.72 -10.31
C GLU A 7 -52.14 17.49 -10.11
N TYR A 8 -52.79 17.38 -8.95
CA TYR A 8 -53.64 16.24 -8.62
C TYR A 8 -54.91 16.16 -9.49
N THR A 9 -55.41 17.30 -9.96
CA THR A 9 -56.51 17.33 -10.93
C THR A 9 -56.13 16.69 -12.26
N ASP A 10 -54.87 16.86 -12.69
CA ASP A 10 -54.37 16.32 -13.95
C ASP A 10 -54.16 14.81 -13.88
N CYS A 11 -53.97 14.27 -12.67
CA CYS A 11 -53.90 12.83 -12.43
C CYS A 11 -55.22 12.12 -12.79
N LEU A 12 -56.36 12.82 -12.67
CA LEU A 12 -57.70 12.29 -12.95
C LEU A 12 -58.07 12.43 -14.42
N THR A 13 -57.67 13.54 -15.07
CA THR A 13 -57.90 13.74 -16.50
C THR A 13 -56.95 12.93 -17.37
N ASP A 14 -55.80 12.55 -16.84
CA ASP A 14 -54.78 11.69 -17.46
C ASP A 14 -54.39 12.11 -18.88
N THR A 15 -54.28 13.42 -19.11
CA THR A 15 -54.02 13.95 -20.45
C THR A 15 -52.64 13.55 -20.99
N PRO A 16 -52.45 13.54 -22.32
CA PRO A 16 -51.14 13.30 -22.92
C PRO A 16 -50.04 14.25 -22.38
N HIS A 17 -50.39 15.52 -22.14
CA HIS A 17 -49.48 16.51 -21.55
C HIS A 17 -49.10 16.16 -20.11
N TYR A 18 -50.05 15.74 -19.28
CA TYR A 18 -49.76 15.23 -17.93
C TYR A 18 -48.82 14.02 -17.98
N ARG A 19 -49.09 13.06 -18.87
CA ARG A 19 -48.24 11.87 -19.05
C ARG A 19 -46.83 12.23 -19.50
N GLU A 20 -46.67 13.25 -20.33
CA GLU A 20 -45.34 13.77 -20.71
C GLU A 20 -44.60 14.37 -19.51
N ASN A 21 -45.27 15.22 -18.72
CA ASN A 21 -44.70 15.78 -17.50
C ASN A 21 -44.32 14.68 -16.48
N LEU A 22 -45.21 13.71 -16.27
CA LEU A 22 -44.95 12.55 -15.40
C LEU A 22 -43.68 11.79 -15.84
N ARG A 23 -43.52 11.52 -17.14
CA ARG A 23 -42.30 10.88 -17.68
C ARG A 23 -41.04 11.73 -17.44
N ALA A 24 -41.15 13.06 -17.46
CA ALA A 24 -40.01 13.92 -17.15
C ALA A 24 -39.54 13.74 -15.69
N HIS A 25 -40.48 13.64 -14.75
CA HIS A 25 -40.18 13.31 -13.34
C HIS A 25 -39.55 11.92 -13.20
N GLU A 26 -40.08 10.91 -13.88
CA GLU A 26 -39.53 9.55 -13.87
C GLU A 26 -38.09 9.50 -14.42
N LYS A 27 -37.83 10.22 -15.51
CA LYS A 27 -36.50 10.30 -16.12
C LYS A 27 -35.48 10.94 -15.19
N GLU A 28 -35.86 12.01 -14.50
CA GLU A 28 -34.98 12.67 -13.52
C GLU A 28 -34.73 11.79 -12.29
N LEU A 29 -35.72 11.02 -11.85
CA LEU A 29 -35.55 10.05 -10.76
C LEU A 29 -34.57 8.94 -11.15
N GLU A 30 -34.69 8.38 -12.35
CA GLU A 30 -33.78 7.33 -12.84
C GLU A 30 -32.34 7.88 -12.99
N ARG A 31 -32.18 9.08 -13.54
CA ARG A 31 -30.88 9.75 -13.61
C ARG A 31 -30.27 9.95 -12.22
N THR A 32 -31.06 10.38 -11.25
CA THR A 32 -30.62 10.56 -9.86
C THR A 32 -30.19 9.22 -9.25
N SER A 33 -30.96 8.15 -9.47
CA SER A 33 -30.64 6.79 -9.02
C SER A 33 -29.29 6.30 -9.56
N GLN A 34 -29.03 6.51 -10.85
CA GLN A 34 -27.77 6.13 -11.50
C GLN A 34 -26.60 6.95 -10.94
N ALA A 35 -26.78 8.26 -10.76
CA ALA A 35 -25.78 9.12 -10.15
C ALA A 35 -25.44 8.67 -8.71
N ILE A 36 -26.44 8.30 -7.90
CA ILE A 36 -26.23 7.76 -6.54
C ILE A 36 -25.42 6.46 -6.59
N LYS A 37 -25.71 5.54 -7.52
CA LYS A 37 -24.92 4.31 -7.69
C LYS A 37 -23.46 4.61 -8.03
N GLY A 38 -23.22 5.55 -8.95
CA GLY A 38 -21.88 6.00 -9.31
C GLY A 38 -21.13 6.56 -8.11
N LEU A 39 -21.78 7.46 -7.36
CA LEU A 39 -21.20 8.06 -6.16
C LEU A 39 -20.85 7.02 -5.08
N ILE A 40 -21.76 6.09 -4.77
CA ILE A 40 -21.48 5.01 -3.81
C ILE A 40 -20.25 4.21 -4.25
N LYS A 41 -20.13 3.91 -5.55
CA LYS A 41 -18.99 3.17 -6.09
C LYS A 41 -17.69 3.96 -5.90
N GLU A 42 -17.67 5.25 -6.26
CA GLU A 42 -16.48 6.08 -6.13
C GLU A 42 -16.01 6.22 -4.67
N VAL A 43 -16.95 6.37 -3.73
CA VAL A 43 -16.63 6.37 -2.29
C VAL A 43 -16.03 5.03 -1.86
N LYS A 44 -16.57 3.90 -2.35
CA LYS A 44 -16.02 2.57 -2.07
C LYS A 44 -14.65 2.33 -2.69
N ASP A 45 -14.40 2.86 -3.88
CA ASP A 45 -13.09 2.79 -4.53
C ASP A 45 -12.07 3.63 -3.75
N LEU A 46 -12.47 4.79 -3.21
CA LEU A 46 -11.66 5.58 -2.29
C LEU A 46 -11.32 4.80 -1.00
N LEU A 47 -12.28 4.06 -0.44
CA LEU A 47 -12.05 3.15 0.71
C LEU A 47 -10.98 2.11 0.39
N ALA A 48 -11.00 1.54 -0.83
CA ALA A 48 -10.05 0.51 -1.22
C ALA A 48 -8.63 1.07 -1.44
N ALA A 49 -8.51 2.28 -2.00
CA ALA A 49 -7.24 2.91 -2.31
C ALA A 49 -6.41 3.23 -1.06
N ALA A 50 -7.06 3.55 0.07
CA ALA A 50 -6.39 3.82 1.36
C ALA A 50 -5.47 2.68 1.82
N LYS A 51 -5.78 1.42 1.47
CA LYS A 51 -5.03 0.24 1.93
C LYS A 51 -3.59 0.17 1.42
N VAL A 52 -3.27 0.86 0.33
CA VAL A 52 -1.92 0.84 -0.28
C VAL A 52 -0.90 1.59 0.60
N GLN A 53 -1.31 2.66 1.28
CA GLN A 53 -0.39 3.48 2.09
C GLN A 53 0.07 2.74 3.36
N ARG A 54 -0.74 1.83 3.92
CA ARG A 54 -0.34 0.97 5.05
C ARG A 54 0.82 0.02 4.70
N SER A 55 0.89 -0.46 3.46
CA SER A 55 2.00 -1.32 2.99
C SER A 55 3.34 -0.58 2.99
N LEU A 56 3.32 0.68 2.54
CA LEU A 56 4.51 1.55 2.57
C LEU A 56 4.95 1.81 4.02
N ALA A 57 4.03 2.13 4.91
CA ALA A 57 4.32 2.34 6.33
C ALA A 57 5.00 1.11 6.97
N SER A 58 4.46 -0.09 6.72
CA SER A 58 5.05 -1.36 7.17
C SER A 58 6.46 -1.59 6.61
N THR A 59 6.66 -1.30 5.32
CA THR A 59 7.98 -1.44 4.67
C THR A 59 9.01 -0.53 5.34
N LEU A 60 8.65 0.73 5.62
CA LEU A 60 9.52 1.67 6.31
C LEU A 60 9.85 1.24 7.74
N MET A 61 8.86 0.70 8.48
CA MET A 61 9.06 0.24 9.85
C MET A 61 9.95 -0.98 9.99
N ASN A 62 9.96 -1.84 8.97
CA ASN A 62 10.76 -3.06 8.94
C ASN A 62 12.12 -2.88 8.27
N PHE A 63 12.39 -1.71 7.68
CA PHE A 63 13.68 -1.42 7.07
C PHE A 63 14.76 -1.28 8.14
N GLN A 64 15.85 -2.05 8.00
CA GLN A 64 17.01 -1.97 8.89
C GLN A 64 18.15 -1.23 8.18
N LEU A 65 18.63 -0.18 8.82
CA LEU A 65 19.77 0.60 8.37
C LEU A 65 20.96 0.34 9.30
N ASP A 66 21.80 -0.62 8.95
CA ASP A 66 22.96 -0.98 9.76
C ASP A 66 24.14 -0.01 9.51
N CYS A 67 24.83 0.37 10.58
CA CYS A 67 26.02 1.23 10.53
C CYS A 67 27.30 0.40 10.68
N ILE A 68 28.40 0.84 10.06
CA ILE A 68 29.70 0.16 10.14
C ILE A 68 30.38 0.54 11.46
N GLY A 69 30.75 -0.45 12.27
CA GLY A 69 31.53 -0.24 13.49
C GLY A 69 31.10 -1.16 14.63
N ALA A 70 31.88 -1.17 15.72
CA ALA A 70 31.55 -1.92 16.94
C ALA A 70 30.60 -1.14 17.88
N SER A 71 30.38 0.15 17.61
CA SER A 71 29.53 1.05 18.38
C SER A 71 28.88 2.06 17.45
N GLN A 72 27.67 2.51 17.78
CA GLN A 72 26.96 3.57 17.05
C GLN A 72 26.98 4.87 17.85
N THR A 73 27.08 5.98 17.14
CA THR A 73 26.88 7.33 17.68
C THR A 73 25.39 7.63 17.87
N ASP A 74 25.06 8.60 18.71
CA ASP A 74 23.67 9.05 18.90
C ASP A 74 23.01 9.48 17.59
N ASP A 75 23.76 10.12 16.68
CA ASP A 75 23.24 10.55 15.38
C ASP A 75 22.93 9.34 14.49
N GLU A 76 23.79 8.32 14.47
CA GLU A 76 23.56 7.07 13.71
C GLU A 76 22.35 6.30 14.24
N ILE A 77 22.17 6.20 15.56
CA ILE A 77 21.02 5.53 16.16
C ILE A 77 19.71 6.21 15.73
N VAL A 78 19.65 7.55 15.79
CA VAL A 78 18.46 8.31 15.40
C VAL A 78 18.21 8.22 13.89
N ILE A 79 19.25 8.31 13.07
CA ILE A 79 19.14 8.18 11.61
C ILE A 79 18.65 6.77 11.23
N ALA A 80 19.20 5.72 11.83
CA ALA A 80 18.78 4.34 11.58
C ALA A 80 17.34 4.09 11.99
N GLY A 81 16.89 4.70 13.10
CA GLY A 81 15.50 4.63 13.55
C GLY A 81 14.52 5.51 12.76
N SER A 82 15.00 6.44 11.93
CA SER A 82 14.14 7.48 11.33
C SER A 82 13.07 6.94 10.37
N LEU A 83 13.39 5.90 9.61
CA LEU A 83 12.42 5.26 8.70
C LEU A 83 11.26 4.64 9.48
N LYS A 84 11.53 4.07 10.65
CA LYS A 84 10.49 3.53 11.54
C LYS A 84 9.56 4.63 12.06
N GLU A 85 10.11 5.78 12.43
CA GLU A 85 9.29 6.93 12.85
C GLU A 85 8.44 7.49 11.71
N PHE A 86 8.97 7.56 10.48
CA PHE A 86 8.17 7.93 9.30
C PHE A 86 7.04 6.94 9.03
N GLY A 87 7.31 5.64 9.13
CA GLY A 87 6.27 4.62 9.00
C GLY A 87 5.19 4.77 10.09
N ARG A 88 5.59 5.07 11.34
CA ARG A 88 4.66 5.32 12.44
C ARG A 88 3.77 6.55 12.19
N LEU A 89 4.35 7.65 11.69
CA LEU A 89 3.61 8.84 11.28
C LEU A 89 2.55 8.49 10.22
N LEU A 90 2.95 7.76 9.17
CA LEU A 90 2.01 7.33 8.13
C LEU A 90 0.88 6.48 8.70
N CYS A 91 1.16 5.55 9.62
CA CYS A 91 0.12 4.76 10.28
C CYS A 91 -0.89 5.64 11.03
N VAL A 92 -0.44 6.65 11.77
CA VAL A 92 -1.35 7.55 12.51
C VAL A 92 -2.27 8.32 11.56
N ILE A 93 -1.74 8.83 10.44
CA ILE A 93 -2.55 9.52 9.43
C ILE A 93 -3.57 8.55 8.80
N GLU A 94 -3.15 7.33 8.49
CA GLU A 94 -4.05 6.33 7.92
C GLU A 94 -5.11 5.82 8.91
N ASP A 95 -4.82 5.79 10.21
CA ASP A 95 -5.82 5.48 11.23
C ASP A 95 -6.92 6.56 11.30
N GLU A 96 -6.58 7.85 11.15
CA GLU A 96 -7.57 8.92 11.04
C GLU A 96 -8.37 8.84 9.73
N ARG A 97 -7.74 8.41 8.64
CA ARG A 97 -8.43 8.15 7.37
C ARG A 97 -9.45 7.03 7.54
N ASP A 98 -9.06 5.91 8.14
CA ASP A 98 -9.93 4.77 8.37
C ASP A 98 -11.13 5.15 9.26
N ARG A 99 -10.92 5.95 10.32
CA ARG A 99 -12.03 6.47 11.15
C ARG A 99 -13.04 7.29 10.34
N MET A 100 -12.57 8.15 9.44
CA MET A 100 -13.45 8.94 8.57
C MET A 100 -14.21 8.04 7.58
N LEU A 101 -13.50 7.08 7.02
CA LEU A 101 -14.01 6.14 6.03
C LEU A 101 -15.04 5.16 6.62
N ASP A 102 -14.81 4.63 7.81
CA ASP A 102 -15.75 3.79 8.55
C ASP A 102 -17.06 4.53 8.82
N ARG A 103 -16.96 5.82 9.21
CA ARG A 103 -18.15 6.67 9.36
C ARG A 103 -18.89 6.92 8.05
N ALA A 104 -18.19 7.00 6.92
CA ALA A 104 -18.81 7.23 5.62
C ALA A 104 -19.76 6.10 5.20
N GLU A 105 -19.53 4.86 5.64
CA GLU A 105 -20.48 3.77 5.40
C GLU A 105 -21.84 4.08 6.03
N GLU A 106 -21.85 4.48 7.31
CA GLU A 106 -23.07 4.75 8.09
C GLU A 106 -23.71 6.10 7.77
N THR A 107 -22.91 7.13 7.52
CA THR A 107 -23.41 8.51 7.35
C THR A 107 -23.62 8.90 5.90
N LEU A 108 -23.06 8.17 4.94
CA LEU A 108 -23.18 8.47 3.51
C LEU A 108 -23.77 7.29 2.73
N ILE A 109 -23.09 6.15 2.70
CA ILE A 109 -23.43 5.04 1.80
C ILE A 109 -24.79 4.44 2.13
N VAL A 110 -25.03 4.07 3.39
CA VAL A 110 -26.28 3.45 3.83
C VAL A 110 -27.49 4.40 3.61
N PRO A 111 -27.46 5.67 4.05
CA PRO A 111 -28.59 6.58 3.85
C PRO A 111 -28.95 6.81 2.38
N ILE A 112 -27.97 7.08 1.51
CA ILE A 112 -28.25 7.33 0.08
C ILE A 112 -28.65 6.05 -0.65
N GLU A 113 -28.15 4.88 -0.22
CA GLU A 113 -28.59 3.62 -0.77
C GLU A 113 -30.03 3.28 -0.35
N ASN A 114 -30.40 3.53 0.91
CA ASN A 114 -31.78 3.36 1.38
C ASN A 114 -32.73 4.31 0.66
N PHE A 115 -32.35 5.59 0.54
CA PHE A 115 -33.07 6.56 -0.30
C PHE A 115 -33.27 6.04 -1.73
N ARG A 116 -32.23 5.46 -2.34
CA ARG A 116 -32.36 4.87 -3.68
C ARG A 116 -33.34 3.69 -3.69
N LYS A 117 -33.23 2.74 -2.75
CA LYS A 117 -34.04 1.50 -2.73
C LYS A 117 -35.52 1.78 -2.45
N GLU A 118 -35.83 2.63 -1.49
CA GLU A 118 -37.22 2.94 -1.08
C GLU A 118 -38.02 3.61 -2.21
N ASN A 119 -37.33 4.34 -3.07
CA ASN A 119 -37.96 5.18 -4.09
C ASN A 119 -38.10 4.52 -5.47
N ILE A 120 -37.47 3.34 -5.71
CA ILE A 120 -37.41 2.69 -7.05
C ILE A 120 -38.49 1.61 -7.28
N GLY A 121 -39.32 1.26 -6.30
CA GLY A 121 -40.24 0.12 -6.40
C GLY A 121 -41.69 0.40 -6.83
N ARG A 122 -42.12 1.66 -6.86
CA ARG A 122 -43.57 1.99 -6.77
C ARG A 122 -44.27 2.31 -8.09
N LYS A 123 -43.54 2.48 -9.18
CA LYS A 123 -44.09 2.67 -10.54
C LYS A 123 -44.98 1.50 -10.99
N LYS A 124 -44.60 0.27 -10.62
CA LYS A 124 -45.30 -0.96 -11.05
C LYS A 124 -46.78 -1.00 -10.62
N LYS A 125 -47.13 -0.46 -9.45
CA LYS A 125 -48.53 -0.41 -8.99
C LYS A 125 -49.35 0.50 -9.91
N PHE A 126 -48.84 1.69 -10.20
CA PHE A 126 -49.48 2.65 -11.11
C PHE A 126 -49.64 2.10 -12.53
N GLU A 127 -48.59 1.47 -13.09
CA GLU A 127 -48.66 0.85 -14.41
C GLU A 127 -49.69 -0.29 -14.46
N LYS A 128 -49.76 -1.12 -13.42
CA LYS A 128 -50.73 -2.22 -13.32
C LYS A 128 -52.17 -1.73 -13.31
N GLU A 129 -52.48 -0.76 -12.46
CA GLU A 129 -53.86 -0.22 -12.38
C GLU A 129 -54.21 0.59 -13.63
N THR A 130 -53.24 1.27 -14.27
CA THR A 130 -53.43 1.89 -15.60
C THR A 130 -53.82 0.83 -16.63
N ALA A 131 -53.08 -0.27 -16.73
CA ALA A 131 -53.35 -1.32 -17.71
C ALA A 131 -54.72 -1.98 -17.51
N LYS A 132 -55.11 -2.25 -16.25
CA LYS A 132 -56.44 -2.79 -15.93
C LYS A 132 -57.56 -1.83 -16.34
N PHE A 133 -57.42 -0.55 -16.05
CA PHE A 133 -58.43 0.44 -16.40
C PHE A 133 -58.58 0.58 -17.91
N CYS A 134 -57.48 0.67 -18.67
CA CYS A 134 -57.51 0.66 -20.14
C CYS A 134 -58.18 -0.61 -20.70
N GLN A 135 -57.84 -1.78 -20.15
CA GLN A 135 -58.47 -3.04 -20.55
C GLN A 135 -59.97 -3.07 -20.21
N SER A 136 -60.37 -2.48 -19.09
CA SER A 136 -61.78 -2.35 -18.71
C SER A 136 -62.54 -1.44 -19.66
N LEU A 137 -61.93 -0.32 -20.11
CA LEU A 137 -62.51 0.56 -21.13
C LEU A 137 -62.71 -0.17 -22.46
N GLU A 138 -61.71 -0.92 -22.92
CA GLU A 138 -61.83 -1.73 -24.15
C GLU A 138 -62.93 -2.79 -24.04
N ARG A 139 -63.02 -3.50 -22.91
CA ARG A 139 -64.12 -4.44 -22.68
C ARG A 139 -65.46 -3.74 -22.69
N HIS A 140 -65.56 -2.59 -22.03
CA HIS A 140 -66.78 -1.80 -21.93
C HIS A 140 -67.25 -1.32 -23.32
N LEU A 141 -66.34 -0.79 -24.15
CA LEU A 141 -66.60 -0.37 -25.53
C LEU A 141 -67.10 -1.52 -26.42
N ASN A 142 -66.69 -2.74 -26.15
CA ASN A 142 -67.08 -3.92 -26.92
C ASN A 142 -68.38 -4.58 -26.43
N LEU A 143 -69.09 -4.01 -25.42
CA LEU A 143 -70.39 -4.53 -24.99
C LEU A 143 -71.45 -4.34 -26.07
N SER A 144 -72.25 -5.39 -26.29
CA SER A 144 -73.41 -5.32 -27.18
C SER A 144 -74.59 -4.63 -26.48
N MET A 145 -75.23 -3.70 -27.17
CA MET A 145 -76.50 -3.06 -26.74
C MET A 145 -77.67 -4.04 -26.58
N LYS A 146 -77.51 -5.30 -27.02
CA LYS A 146 -78.53 -6.35 -26.88
C LYS A 146 -78.46 -7.07 -25.52
N LYS A 147 -77.51 -6.72 -24.65
CA LYS A 147 -77.39 -7.29 -23.31
C LYS A 147 -78.54 -6.81 -22.42
N SER A 148 -78.89 -7.62 -21.42
CA SER A 148 -79.89 -7.25 -20.42
C SER A 148 -79.44 -6.04 -19.61
N GLU A 149 -80.38 -5.23 -19.16
CA GLU A 149 -80.13 -4.04 -18.33
C GLU A 149 -79.23 -4.35 -17.11
N ASN A 150 -79.50 -5.43 -16.38
CA ASN A 150 -78.66 -5.86 -15.25
C ASN A 150 -77.19 -6.09 -15.63
N HIS A 151 -76.93 -6.62 -16.83
CA HIS A 151 -75.56 -6.89 -17.31
C HIS A 151 -74.87 -5.60 -17.74
N LEU A 152 -75.62 -4.60 -18.23
CA LEU A 152 -75.06 -3.28 -18.52
C LEU A 152 -74.68 -2.57 -17.22
N LEU A 153 -75.57 -2.58 -16.22
CA LEU A 153 -75.32 -2.01 -14.89
C LEU A 153 -74.12 -2.66 -14.19
N GLU A 154 -73.95 -3.97 -14.27
CA GLU A 154 -72.76 -4.66 -13.72
C GLU A 154 -71.47 -4.26 -14.44
N ALA A 155 -71.53 -4.05 -15.76
CA ALA A 155 -70.39 -3.61 -16.55
C ALA A 155 -69.99 -2.15 -16.24
N ASP A 156 -70.98 -1.27 -16.03
CA ASP A 156 -70.78 0.11 -15.58
C ASP A 156 -70.12 0.13 -14.19
N ALA A 157 -70.70 -0.60 -13.23
CA ALA A 157 -70.17 -0.67 -11.86
C ALA A 157 -68.73 -1.22 -11.81
N SER A 158 -68.42 -2.21 -12.66
CA SER A 158 -67.07 -2.76 -12.79
C SER A 158 -66.09 -1.73 -13.37
N LEU A 159 -66.49 -0.97 -14.39
CA LEU A 159 -65.67 0.09 -14.98
C LEU A 159 -65.39 1.22 -13.97
N GLU A 160 -66.41 1.67 -13.24
CA GLU A 160 -66.27 2.67 -12.19
C GLU A 160 -65.35 2.22 -11.06
N MET A 161 -65.39 0.92 -10.71
CA MET A 161 -64.46 0.36 -9.72
C MET A 161 -63.00 0.43 -10.20
N GLU A 162 -62.71 -0.03 -11.41
CA GLU A 162 -61.35 0.04 -11.97
C GLU A 162 -60.88 1.48 -12.18
N GLN A 163 -61.79 2.40 -12.54
CA GLN A 163 -61.49 3.83 -12.62
C GLN A 163 -61.05 4.40 -11.27
N ARG A 164 -61.77 4.06 -10.18
CA ARG A 164 -61.39 4.49 -8.82
C ARG A 164 -60.03 3.95 -8.42
N HIS A 165 -59.72 2.68 -8.73
CA HIS A 165 -58.40 2.11 -8.47
C HIS A 165 -57.30 2.82 -9.25
N PHE A 166 -57.54 3.13 -10.53
CA PHE A 166 -56.63 3.92 -11.35
C PHE A 166 -56.38 5.31 -10.78
N PHE A 167 -57.44 6.05 -10.43
CA PHE A 167 -57.33 7.39 -9.83
C PHE A 167 -56.54 7.37 -8.53
N GLN A 168 -56.84 6.43 -7.64
CA GLN A 168 -56.09 6.28 -6.40
C GLN A 168 -54.61 6.00 -6.67
N ALA A 169 -54.29 5.08 -7.59
CA ALA A 169 -52.92 4.76 -7.92
C ALA A 169 -52.18 5.94 -8.59
N SER A 170 -52.87 6.71 -9.45
CA SER A 170 -52.33 7.91 -10.11
C SER A 170 -51.97 9.00 -9.10
N LEU A 171 -52.89 9.32 -8.18
CA LEU A 171 -52.67 10.30 -7.11
C LEU A 171 -51.57 9.87 -6.14
N GLU A 172 -51.57 8.61 -5.70
CA GLU A 172 -50.52 8.06 -4.84
C GLU A 172 -49.14 8.16 -5.51
N TYR A 173 -49.07 7.92 -6.81
CA TYR A 173 -47.82 7.96 -7.55
C TYR A 173 -47.32 9.38 -7.79
N ALA A 174 -48.18 10.31 -8.17
CA ALA A 174 -47.84 11.74 -8.29
C ALA A 174 -47.38 12.32 -6.95
N SER A 175 -48.10 12.01 -5.86
CA SER A 175 -47.73 12.42 -4.49
C SER A 175 -46.36 11.87 -4.09
N LEU A 176 -46.10 10.61 -4.39
CA LEU A 176 -44.80 9.98 -4.13
C LEU A 176 -43.67 10.69 -4.88
N LEU A 177 -43.82 10.94 -6.18
CA LEU A 177 -42.79 11.61 -6.99
C LEU A 177 -42.48 13.01 -6.45
N THR A 178 -43.51 13.80 -6.12
CA THR A 178 -43.32 15.11 -5.49
C THR A 178 -42.59 15.00 -4.16
N LYS A 179 -42.97 14.04 -3.30
CA LYS A 179 -42.30 13.80 -2.02
C LYS A 179 -40.82 13.44 -2.20
N ILE A 180 -40.49 12.63 -3.20
CA ILE A 180 -39.11 12.26 -3.52
C ILE A 180 -38.32 13.49 -3.96
N GLN A 181 -38.89 14.32 -4.84
CA GLN A 181 -38.23 15.55 -5.31
C GLN A 181 -37.95 16.52 -4.16
N GLU A 182 -38.88 16.66 -3.20
CA GLU A 182 -38.66 17.49 -2.01
C GLU A 182 -37.61 16.87 -1.07
N LYS A 183 -37.72 15.57 -0.76
CA LYS A 183 -36.74 14.85 0.08
C LYS A 183 -35.32 14.92 -0.46
N LYS A 184 -35.14 14.82 -1.78
CA LYS A 184 -33.83 14.95 -2.43
C LYS A 184 -33.14 16.29 -2.10
N LYS A 185 -33.89 17.37 -1.88
CA LYS A 185 -33.30 18.70 -1.62
C LYS A 185 -32.63 18.78 -0.25
N PHE A 186 -33.12 18.04 0.75
CA PHE A 186 -32.58 18.07 2.11
C PHE A 186 -31.91 16.75 2.48
N GLU A 187 -32.57 15.59 2.43
CA GLU A 187 -31.99 14.32 2.90
C GLU A 187 -30.70 13.95 2.14
N PHE A 188 -30.71 14.09 0.81
CA PHE A 188 -29.52 13.79 0.00
C PHE A 188 -28.42 14.83 0.23
N VAL A 189 -28.75 16.12 0.25
CA VAL A 189 -27.78 17.19 0.41
C VAL A 189 -27.15 17.18 1.82
N GLU A 190 -27.94 16.95 2.87
CA GLU A 190 -27.48 16.82 4.26
C GLU A 190 -26.52 15.64 4.41
N THR A 191 -26.83 14.52 3.75
CA THR A 191 -25.96 13.35 3.75
C THR A 191 -24.58 13.66 3.13
N ILE A 192 -24.58 14.34 1.97
CA ILE A 192 -23.33 14.78 1.32
C ILE A 192 -22.59 15.79 2.20
N LEU A 193 -23.30 16.75 2.78
CA LEU A 193 -22.72 17.75 3.67
C LEU A 193 -22.05 17.09 4.88
N SER A 194 -22.68 16.10 5.51
CA SER A 194 -22.11 15.35 6.63
C SER A 194 -20.80 14.67 6.24
N PHE A 195 -20.74 14.07 5.03
CA PHE A 195 -19.50 13.49 4.52
C PHE A 195 -18.41 14.55 4.29
N MET A 196 -18.77 15.71 3.73
CA MET A 196 -17.83 16.82 3.55
C MET A 196 -17.25 17.30 4.89
N VAL A 197 -18.07 17.39 5.95
CA VAL A 197 -17.59 17.72 7.29
C VAL A 197 -16.62 16.65 7.81
N GLY A 198 -16.92 15.37 7.58
CA GLY A 198 -16.00 14.26 7.89
C GLY A 198 -14.66 14.39 7.18
N LEU A 199 -14.67 14.70 5.88
CA LEU A 199 -13.44 14.95 5.09
C LEU A 199 -12.64 16.13 5.64
N MET A 200 -13.29 17.25 5.93
CA MET A 200 -12.61 18.43 6.48
C MET A 200 -11.99 18.13 7.85
N THR A 201 -12.68 17.33 8.66
CA THR A 201 -12.15 16.83 9.93
C THR A 201 -10.89 16.00 9.67
N PHE A 202 -10.95 14.95 8.84
CA PHE A 202 -9.76 14.16 8.50
C PHE A 202 -8.54 15.01 8.09
N TYR A 203 -8.72 16.00 7.21
CA TYR A 203 -7.63 16.89 6.81
C TYR A 203 -7.07 17.71 7.96
N HIS A 204 -7.93 18.21 8.85
CA HIS A 204 -7.49 18.95 10.04
C HIS A 204 -6.68 18.05 10.99
N GLN A 205 -7.17 16.85 11.27
CA GLN A 205 -6.47 15.86 12.09
C GLN A 205 -5.10 15.50 11.49
N GLY A 206 -5.03 15.29 10.16
CA GLY A 206 -3.77 15.03 9.47
C GLY A 206 -2.78 16.20 9.58
N TYR A 207 -3.27 17.45 9.57
CA TYR A 207 -2.45 18.64 9.80
C TYR A 207 -1.89 18.69 11.22
N GLU A 208 -2.71 18.42 12.25
CA GLU A 208 -2.26 18.39 13.64
C GLU A 208 -1.19 17.31 13.85
N VAL A 209 -1.41 16.10 13.32
CA VAL A 209 -0.42 15.00 13.36
C VAL A 209 0.90 15.39 12.70
N ALA A 210 0.85 16.06 11.55
CA ALA A 210 2.05 16.53 10.86
C ALA A 210 2.79 17.63 11.65
N ASN A 211 2.05 18.53 12.30
CA ASN A 211 2.61 19.57 13.16
C ASN A 211 3.32 18.99 14.38
N GLU A 212 2.72 18.01 15.05
CA GLU A 212 3.32 17.30 16.19
C GLU A 212 4.62 16.57 15.80
N PHE A 213 4.74 16.11 14.55
CA PHE A 213 5.91 15.41 14.04
C PHE A 213 7.05 16.34 13.58
N LYS A 214 6.75 17.63 13.33
CA LYS A 214 7.71 18.62 12.82
C LYS A 214 9.00 18.78 13.65
N PRO A 215 8.97 18.75 15.00
CA PRO A 215 10.18 18.83 15.81
C PRO A 215 11.16 17.67 15.52
N PHE A 216 10.65 16.45 15.36
CA PHE A 216 11.46 15.28 14.99
C PHE A 216 12.13 15.48 13.63
N MET A 217 11.37 15.93 12.61
CA MET A 217 11.94 16.19 11.28
C MET A 217 13.05 17.24 11.32
N THR A 218 12.86 18.29 12.11
CA THR A 218 13.85 19.37 12.27
C THR A 218 15.11 18.86 12.96
N ASP A 219 14.97 18.02 13.99
CA ASP A 219 16.11 17.40 14.66
C ASP A 219 16.88 16.47 13.71
N LEU A 220 16.16 15.59 13.01
CA LEU A 220 16.73 14.65 12.05
C LEU A 220 17.49 15.38 10.93
N GLN A 221 16.96 16.49 10.40
CA GLN A 221 17.66 17.30 9.40
C GLN A 221 19.01 17.82 9.90
N ARG A 222 19.07 18.29 11.15
CA ARG A 222 20.33 18.75 11.76
C ARG A 222 21.33 17.59 11.93
N ARG A 223 20.85 16.42 12.37
CA ARG A 223 21.70 15.21 12.50
C ARG A 223 22.25 14.76 11.17
N LEU A 224 21.41 14.67 10.14
CA LEU A 224 21.83 14.33 8.78
C LEU A 224 22.90 15.31 8.24
N GLN A 225 22.77 16.60 8.55
CA GLN A 225 23.76 17.59 8.17
C GLN A 225 25.10 17.35 8.87
N ARG A 226 25.11 17.09 10.18
CA ARG A 226 26.33 16.71 10.92
C ARG A 226 26.96 15.44 10.39
N THR A 227 26.17 14.41 10.12
CA THR A 227 26.66 13.14 9.55
C THR A 227 27.31 13.36 8.18
N ARG A 228 26.74 14.24 7.35
CA ARG A 228 27.33 14.63 6.05
C ARG A 228 28.68 15.33 6.21
N GLU A 229 28.77 16.29 7.14
CA GLU A 229 30.02 17.00 7.44
C GLU A 229 31.11 16.05 7.95
N ASN A 230 30.75 15.14 8.85
CA ASN A 230 31.63 14.09 9.35
C ASN A 230 32.12 13.18 8.22
N PHE A 231 31.22 12.76 7.32
CA PHE A 231 31.60 11.98 6.15
C PHE A 231 32.63 12.70 5.30
N THR A 232 32.42 13.97 4.95
CA THR A 232 33.38 14.75 4.14
C THR A 232 34.75 14.86 4.82
N ALA A 233 34.79 15.03 6.15
CA ALA A 233 36.05 15.04 6.88
C ALA A 233 36.76 13.68 6.82
N THR A 234 36.05 12.60 7.15
CA THR A 234 36.60 11.24 7.21
C THR A 234 36.99 10.68 5.83
N ASP A 235 36.27 11.02 4.76
CA ASP A 235 36.57 10.60 3.39
C ASP A 235 37.91 11.18 2.91
N ASN A 236 38.14 12.46 3.18
CA ASN A 236 39.42 13.11 2.88
C ASN A 236 40.58 12.46 3.65
N GLU A 237 40.38 12.16 4.93
CA GLU A 237 41.38 11.46 5.74
C GLU A 237 41.63 10.03 5.23
N ALA A 238 40.57 9.32 4.84
CA ALA A 238 40.65 7.97 4.29
C ALA A 238 41.43 7.94 2.97
N GLU A 239 41.17 8.87 2.05
CA GLU A 239 41.93 8.97 0.80
C GLU A 239 43.40 9.32 1.03
N GLN A 240 43.70 10.22 1.99
CA GLN A 240 45.08 10.50 2.37
C GLN A 240 45.77 9.29 3.03
N LEU A 241 45.05 8.54 3.87
CA LEU A 241 45.57 7.32 4.50
C LEU A 241 45.85 6.24 3.45
N LYS A 242 44.93 6.04 2.50
CA LYS A 242 45.08 5.13 1.37
C LYS A 242 46.31 5.47 0.53
N LYS A 243 46.49 6.75 0.16
CA LYS A 243 47.67 7.21 -0.59
C LYS A 243 48.97 6.97 0.20
N ARG A 244 49.02 7.37 1.47
CA ARG A 244 50.19 7.15 2.34
C ARG A 244 50.51 5.66 2.53
N THR A 245 49.48 4.82 2.64
CA THR A 245 49.64 3.37 2.78
C THR A 245 50.25 2.75 1.52
N LEU A 246 49.84 3.22 0.34
CA LEU A 246 50.41 2.78 -0.93
C LEU A 246 51.85 3.28 -1.14
N GLU A 247 52.13 4.55 -0.81
CA GLU A 247 53.48 5.14 -0.93
C GLU A 247 54.48 4.49 0.04
N LYS A 248 54.02 4.08 1.22
CA LYS A 248 54.80 3.35 2.22
C LYS A 248 54.70 1.84 2.09
N ALA A 249 54.25 1.32 0.93
CA ALA A 249 54.14 -0.12 0.69
C ALA A 249 55.52 -0.77 0.81
N GLN A 250 55.88 -1.18 2.03
CA GLN A 250 56.96 -2.10 2.33
C GLN A 250 56.54 -3.50 1.89
N ASP A 251 57.50 -4.43 1.86
CA ASP A 251 57.22 -5.85 1.68
C ASP A 251 56.02 -6.25 2.58
N PRO A 252 54.88 -6.67 1.99
CA PRO A 252 53.68 -7.01 2.75
C PRO A 252 53.94 -8.09 3.81
N GLY A 253 54.97 -8.90 3.58
CA GLY A 253 55.35 -9.96 4.48
C GLY A 253 55.92 -9.50 5.81
N ILE A 254 56.35 -8.24 5.96
CA ILE A 254 56.92 -7.72 7.22
C ILE A 254 56.02 -6.71 7.93
N LEU A 255 54.81 -6.46 7.42
CA LEU A 255 53.90 -5.45 7.98
C LEU A 255 53.49 -5.73 9.43
N ASN A 256 53.29 -7.00 9.79
CA ASN A 256 53.03 -7.40 11.17
C ASN A 256 54.33 -7.77 11.87
N LYS A 257 54.82 -6.87 12.73
CA LYS A 257 56.08 -7.02 13.48
C LYS A 257 56.10 -8.21 14.46
N MET A 258 54.94 -8.80 14.77
CA MET A 258 54.87 -10.05 15.55
C MET A 258 55.51 -11.22 14.79
N TYR A 259 55.51 -11.17 13.46
CA TYR A 259 56.06 -12.20 12.59
C TYR A 259 57.33 -11.69 11.92
N THR A 260 58.32 -12.57 11.79
CA THR A 260 59.51 -12.30 10.98
C THR A 260 59.11 -12.19 9.52
N ARG A 261 58.15 -13.02 9.08
CA ARG A 261 57.50 -12.87 7.80
C ARG A 261 56.12 -13.54 7.75
N GLN A 262 55.24 -13.02 6.92
CA GLN A 262 53.95 -13.62 6.58
C GLN A 262 53.65 -13.50 5.09
N GLY A 263 52.67 -14.24 4.58
CA GLY A 263 52.23 -14.13 3.19
C GLY A 263 51.68 -15.43 2.63
N TYR A 264 51.15 -15.36 1.41
CA TYR A 264 50.64 -16.54 0.74
C TYR A 264 51.77 -17.39 0.15
N LEU A 265 51.72 -18.70 0.40
CA LEU A 265 52.61 -19.70 -0.18
C LEU A 265 51.81 -20.88 -0.73
N PHE A 266 52.38 -21.57 -1.70
CA PHE A 266 51.88 -22.87 -2.13
C PHE A 266 52.68 -23.98 -1.47
N LEU A 267 51.97 -24.86 -0.77
CA LEU A 267 52.50 -26.08 -0.19
C LEU A 267 52.42 -27.20 -1.24
N MET A 268 53.57 -27.79 -1.55
CA MET A 268 53.64 -28.98 -2.40
C MET A 268 53.53 -30.25 -1.54
N GLU A 269 52.54 -31.09 -1.83
CA GLU A 269 52.42 -32.43 -1.27
C GLU A 269 52.66 -33.47 -2.36
N LYS A 270 53.59 -34.40 -2.14
CA LYS A 270 53.78 -35.57 -3.01
C LYS A 270 52.89 -36.70 -2.51
N LYS A 271 51.95 -37.12 -3.35
CA LYS A 271 51.06 -38.26 -3.11
C LYS A 271 51.45 -39.41 -4.05
N ALA A 272 51.00 -40.63 -3.73
CA ALA A 272 51.32 -41.83 -4.51
C ALA A 272 50.99 -41.73 -6.02
N LEU A 273 50.05 -40.86 -6.40
CA LEU A 273 49.55 -40.68 -7.78
C LEU A 273 49.85 -39.28 -8.38
N GLY A 274 50.71 -38.47 -7.74
CA GLY A 274 51.07 -37.17 -8.29
C GLY A 274 51.42 -36.11 -7.26
N THR A 275 51.58 -34.87 -7.72
CA THR A 275 51.90 -33.72 -6.88
C THR A 275 50.70 -32.80 -6.76
N THR A 276 50.32 -32.41 -5.54
CA THR A 276 49.26 -31.44 -5.29
C THR A 276 49.82 -30.16 -4.68
N TRP A 277 49.33 -29.01 -5.15
CA TRP A 277 49.71 -27.70 -4.63
C TRP A 277 48.51 -27.04 -3.94
N THR A 278 48.69 -26.60 -2.71
CA THR A 278 47.63 -26.01 -1.88
C THR A 278 48.04 -24.64 -1.37
N LYS A 279 47.19 -23.63 -1.60
CA LYS A 279 47.46 -22.24 -1.18
C LYS A 279 47.20 -22.08 0.32
N HIS A 280 48.19 -21.54 1.01
CA HIS A 280 48.15 -21.27 2.44
C HIS A 280 48.57 -19.83 2.71
N PHE A 281 47.95 -19.18 3.71
CA PHE A 281 48.54 -17.99 4.33
C PHE A 281 49.46 -18.44 5.45
N CYS A 282 50.75 -18.16 5.31
CA CYS A 282 51.79 -18.65 6.20
C CYS A 282 52.37 -17.51 7.04
N GLN A 283 52.75 -17.82 8.28
CA GLN A 283 53.33 -16.87 9.24
C GLN A 283 54.52 -17.52 9.96
N TYR A 284 55.66 -16.84 10.00
CA TYR A 284 56.89 -17.33 10.60
C TYR A 284 57.38 -16.42 11.73
N GLN A 285 57.76 -17.03 12.86
CA GLN A 285 58.39 -16.35 14.00
C GLN A 285 59.78 -16.94 14.25
N LYS A 286 60.84 -16.22 13.87
CA LYS A 286 62.24 -16.68 13.95
C LYS A 286 62.69 -17.04 15.37
N TYR A 287 62.34 -16.23 16.36
CA TYR A 287 62.75 -16.46 17.75
C TYR A 287 62.12 -17.74 18.34
N GLN A 288 60.86 -18.00 18.04
CA GLN A 288 60.15 -19.20 18.50
C GLN A 288 60.32 -20.40 17.57
N LYS A 289 60.95 -20.20 16.39
CA LYS A 289 60.99 -21.15 15.28
C LYS A 289 59.62 -21.72 14.91
N LYS A 290 58.55 -20.93 15.10
CA LYS A 290 57.17 -21.35 14.80
C LYS A 290 56.77 -20.95 13.40
N PHE A 291 56.22 -21.89 12.66
CA PHE A 291 55.63 -21.67 11.34
C PHE A 291 54.17 -22.11 11.36
N SER A 292 53.26 -21.17 11.10
CA SER A 292 51.82 -21.39 11.07
C SER A 292 51.31 -21.31 9.63
N MET A 293 50.47 -22.26 9.22
CA MET A 293 49.91 -22.37 7.87
C MET A 293 48.40 -22.44 7.96
N MET A 294 47.71 -21.47 7.37
CA MET A 294 46.24 -21.46 7.30
C MET A 294 45.79 -21.75 5.87
N PRO A 295 45.07 -22.86 5.61
CA PRO A 295 44.52 -23.14 4.29
C PRO A 295 43.61 -22.00 3.86
N TYR A 296 43.78 -21.52 2.62
CA TYR A 296 42.99 -20.40 2.13
C TYR A 296 42.49 -20.65 0.71
N SER A 297 41.16 -20.54 0.53
CA SER A 297 40.51 -20.57 -0.78
C SER A 297 39.77 -19.25 -0.99
N GLN A 298 40.03 -18.60 -2.13
CA GLN A 298 39.38 -17.34 -2.49
C GLN A 298 37.85 -17.48 -2.69
N THR A 299 37.39 -18.69 -3.00
CA THR A 299 35.99 -18.99 -3.33
C THR A 299 35.21 -19.61 -2.16
N VAL A 300 35.89 -20.05 -1.11
CA VAL A 300 35.27 -20.71 0.05
C VAL A 300 35.53 -19.83 1.27
N GLY A 301 34.54 -19.04 1.69
CA GLY A 301 34.65 -18.08 2.79
C GLY A 301 34.80 -18.66 4.20
N LYS A 302 35.16 -19.95 4.33
CA LYS A 302 35.42 -20.59 5.63
C LYS A 302 36.92 -20.52 5.92
N ILE A 303 37.27 -19.83 7.00
CA ILE A 303 38.60 -19.90 7.60
C ILE A 303 38.71 -21.26 8.29
N ILE A 304 39.60 -22.12 7.81
CA ILE A 304 39.87 -23.44 8.41
C ILE A 304 41.03 -23.25 9.40
N ASN A 305 40.96 -23.93 10.55
CA ASN A 305 42.04 -23.92 11.53
C ASN A 305 43.35 -24.35 10.87
N GLY A 306 44.37 -23.51 11.01
CA GLY A 306 45.69 -23.77 10.47
C GLY A 306 46.53 -24.73 11.31
N GLU A 307 47.56 -25.28 10.72
CA GLU A 307 48.56 -26.08 11.41
C GLU A 307 49.73 -25.20 11.85
N THR A 308 50.30 -25.47 13.02
CA THR A 308 51.52 -24.80 13.50
C THR A 308 52.57 -25.82 13.83
N ILE A 309 53.77 -25.60 13.31
CA ILE A 309 54.90 -26.52 13.39
C ILE A 309 56.15 -25.80 13.88
N THR A 310 57.09 -26.56 14.43
CA THR A 310 58.41 -26.05 14.85
C THR A 310 59.44 -26.34 13.78
N VAL A 311 60.05 -25.30 13.23
CA VAL A 311 61.08 -25.37 12.20
C VAL A 311 62.39 -25.86 12.82
N LYS A 312 62.90 -27.01 12.37
CA LYS A 312 64.17 -27.55 12.88
C LYS A 312 65.37 -26.84 12.25
N GLU A 313 65.35 -26.75 10.92
CA GLU A 313 66.43 -26.18 10.12
C GLU A 313 65.86 -25.58 8.83
N CYS A 314 66.47 -24.49 8.37
CA CYS A 314 66.17 -23.84 7.10
C CYS A 314 67.34 -24.03 6.16
N ILE A 315 67.14 -24.68 5.01
CA ILE A 315 68.22 -24.97 4.06
C ILE A 315 67.94 -24.24 2.75
N GLY A 316 68.72 -23.19 2.49
CA GLY A 316 68.66 -22.40 1.26
C GLY A 316 67.36 -21.60 1.09
N TYR A 317 67.14 -21.12 -0.14
CA TYR A 317 66.06 -20.18 -0.47
C TYR A 317 64.68 -20.84 -0.64
N SER A 318 64.52 -22.17 -0.54
CA SER A 318 63.30 -22.83 -1.05
C SER A 318 62.81 -24.06 -0.27
N ILE A 319 63.47 -24.47 0.82
CA ILE A 319 63.19 -25.75 1.48
C ILE A 319 63.15 -25.60 3.00
N ILE A 320 62.02 -25.97 3.62
CA ILE A 320 61.89 -26.10 5.08
C ILE A 320 61.70 -27.59 5.41
N TYR A 321 62.56 -28.14 6.27
CA TYR A 321 62.43 -29.52 6.75
C TYR A 321 61.54 -29.58 7.98
N ILE A 322 60.48 -30.38 7.89
CA ILE A 322 59.48 -30.52 8.94
C ILE A 322 59.29 -32.02 9.18
N ASN A 323 59.68 -32.50 10.37
CA ASN A 323 59.53 -33.92 10.77
C ASN A 323 60.02 -34.97 9.75
N MET A 324 61.12 -34.70 9.03
CA MET A 324 61.70 -35.53 7.95
C MET A 324 60.92 -35.59 6.63
N GLU A 325 59.83 -34.83 6.48
CA GLU A 325 59.17 -34.61 5.19
C GLU A 325 59.66 -33.30 4.54
N LEU A 326 59.96 -33.38 3.23
CA LEU A 326 60.43 -32.25 2.43
C LEU A 326 59.22 -31.40 1.99
N ILE A 327 59.05 -30.24 2.61
CA ILE A 327 58.03 -29.27 2.20
C ILE A 327 58.69 -28.20 1.34
N VAL A 328 58.33 -28.18 0.05
CA VAL A 328 58.76 -27.15 -0.90
C VAL A 328 57.69 -26.06 -0.92
N LEU A 329 58.09 -24.85 -0.51
CA LEU A 329 57.23 -23.68 -0.46
C LEU A 329 57.68 -22.69 -1.54
N PHE A 330 56.76 -22.35 -2.46
CA PHE A 330 57.01 -21.41 -3.55
C PHE A 330 55.99 -20.26 -3.48
N PRO A 331 56.37 -18.99 -3.76
CA PRO A 331 57.71 -18.44 -4.00
C PRO A 331 58.31 -17.89 -2.70
N ILE A 332 59.35 -18.53 -2.16
CA ILE A 332 60.16 -17.95 -1.08
C ILE A 332 61.38 -17.31 -1.74
N LEU A 333 61.37 -15.99 -1.85
CA LEU A 333 62.60 -15.24 -2.12
C LEU A 333 63.01 -14.35 -0.94
N GLN A 334 62.28 -14.39 0.18
CA GLN A 334 62.54 -13.41 1.25
C GLN A 334 61.99 -13.82 2.64
N ILE A 335 61.64 -15.08 2.95
CA ILE A 335 61.11 -15.45 4.31
C ILE A 335 62.19 -15.53 5.39
N ILE A 336 63.45 -15.75 5.00
CA ILE A 336 64.48 -16.25 5.94
C ILE A 336 65.66 -15.28 6.11
N HIS A 337 65.74 -14.20 5.32
CA HIS A 337 66.73 -13.14 5.52
C HIS A 337 66.12 -11.87 6.07
#